data_AF-A0A2L0GMU2-F1
#
_entry.id   AF-A0A2L0GMU2-F1
#
_cell.length_a   1.000
_cell.length_b   1.000
_cell.length_c   1.000
_cell.angle_alpha   90.00
_cell.angle_beta   90.00
_cell.angle_gamma   90.00
#
_symmetry.space_group_name_H-M   'P 1'
#
loop_
_entity.id
_entity.type
_entity.pdbx_description
1 polymer ?
#
loop_
_entity_poly.entity_id
_entity_poly.type
_entity_poly.pdbx_seq_one_letter_code
_entity_poly.pdbx_strand_id
1 'polypeptide(L)'
;MVKTPPCAIGKASTATASLWRIAACAALALAFAPSGPARAELPPEPLRLAGLYGGSHVCENGEHGALLEITRVIPGDTPDYPYRLEGRYAFFPVISGRAGIHGESAGSFRLVGEIRADGHVTLDNLGWLVAPETGEGAADFEGRFTARSDGLMQFEGRIETEVADECGAVLLTRALPVSGEG
;
A
#
# COMPACT_ATOMS: atom_id res chain seq x y z
N MET A 1 54.07 -36.95 44.03
CA MET A 1 54.65 -38.28 43.75
C MET A 1 53.91 -38.90 42.57
N VAL A 2 54.68 -39.27 41.54
CA VAL A 2 54.23 -39.89 40.29
C VAL A 2 53.73 -41.32 40.53
N LYS A 3 52.61 -41.71 39.90
CA LYS A 3 52.48 -43.02 39.22
C LYS A 3 51.15 -43.17 38.48
N THR A 4 51.20 -43.00 37.15
CA THR A 4 50.43 -43.82 36.20
C THR A 4 50.92 -45.27 36.26
N PRO A 5 50.08 -46.28 35.95
CA PRO A 5 50.11 -46.91 34.60
C PRO A 5 48.74 -47.56 34.22
N PRO A 6 48.64 -48.42 33.18
CA PRO A 6 48.85 -48.15 31.76
C PRO A 6 47.67 -48.60 30.87
N CYS A 7 47.70 -48.13 29.61
CA CYS A 7 46.93 -48.64 28.48
C CYS A 7 47.13 -50.15 28.23
N ALA A 8 46.06 -50.84 27.83
CA ALA A 8 46.13 -52.04 27.02
C ALA A 8 45.34 -51.83 25.72
N ILE A 9 46.07 -51.87 24.61
CA ILE A 9 45.58 -51.79 23.23
C ILE A 9 45.30 -53.22 22.76
N GLY A 10 44.02 -53.58 22.60
CA GLY A 10 43.57 -54.78 21.91
C GLY A 10 43.28 -54.46 20.44
N LYS A 11 43.89 -55.21 19.53
CA LYS A 11 43.85 -55.02 18.07
C LYS A 11 42.54 -55.44 17.43
N ALA A 12 42.33 -54.84 16.25
CA ALA A 12 41.21 -54.90 15.34
C ALA A 12 40.79 -56.30 14.86
N SER A 13 39.48 -56.45 14.60
CA SER A 13 38.98 -57.33 13.54
C SER A 13 37.93 -56.58 12.73
N THR A 14 38.13 -56.61 11.42
CA THR A 14 37.42 -55.87 10.35
C THR A 14 36.05 -56.45 10.05
N ALA A 15 35.03 -55.58 9.99
CA ALA A 15 33.88 -55.76 9.08
C ALA A 15 33.16 -54.41 8.91
N THR A 16 33.14 -53.96 7.65
CA THR A 16 32.37 -52.84 7.10
C THR A 16 30.86 -52.99 7.35
N ALA A 17 30.17 -51.91 7.73
CA ALA A 17 28.93 -51.45 7.10
C ALA A 17 28.29 -50.27 7.86
N SER A 18 27.81 -49.30 7.08
CA SER A 18 26.76 -48.31 7.39
C SER A 18 27.04 -47.37 8.58
N LEU A 19 27.32 -46.08 8.34
CA LEU A 19 26.28 -45.04 8.19
C LEU A 19 25.19 -45.31 9.26
N TRP A 20 24.98 -44.48 10.26
CA TRP A 20 24.30 -43.20 10.15
C TRP A 20 24.74 -42.29 11.30
N ARG A 21 25.03 -41.03 10.95
CA ARG A 21 25.31 -39.93 11.85
C ARG A 21 24.00 -39.39 12.40
N ILE A 22 23.85 -39.25 13.71
CA ILE A 22 23.08 -38.15 14.31
C ILE A 22 23.80 -37.72 15.60
N ALA A 23 24.64 -36.69 15.49
CA ALA A 23 25.11 -35.88 16.60
C ALA A 23 24.64 -34.44 16.28
N ALA A 24 23.61 -33.95 16.95
CA ALA A 24 23.65 -33.27 18.25
C ALA A 24 23.88 -31.76 18.10
N CYS A 25 22.79 -31.02 18.34
CA CYS A 25 22.69 -29.68 18.92
C CYS A 25 23.74 -28.62 18.51
N ALA A 26 23.40 -27.80 17.52
CA ALA A 26 23.85 -26.41 17.48
C ALA A 26 22.68 -25.53 17.96
N ALA A 27 22.78 -25.05 19.21
CA ALA A 27 21.82 -24.12 19.80
C ALA A 27 21.92 -22.76 19.10
N LEU A 28 20.81 -22.32 18.54
CA LEU A 28 20.62 -21.06 17.83
C LEU A 28 20.50 -19.92 18.87
N ALA A 29 21.53 -19.08 18.98
CA ALA A 29 21.44 -17.82 19.71
C ALA A 29 20.70 -16.79 18.83
N LEU A 30 19.37 -16.72 18.96
CA LEU A 30 18.57 -15.64 18.38
C LEU A 30 18.65 -14.42 19.30
N ALA A 31 19.46 -13.45 18.89
CA ALA A 31 19.51 -12.12 19.48
C ALA A 31 18.15 -11.42 19.34
N PHE A 32 17.53 -11.08 20.46
CA PHE A 32 16.43 -10.12 20.50
C PHE A 32 17.01 -8.72 20.23
N ALA A 33 17.01 -8.29 18.97
CA ALA A 33 17.20 -6.88 18.65
C ALA A 33 15.89 -6.13 19.01
N PRO A 34 15.95 -5.02 19.76
CA PRO A 34 14.79 -4.17 19.98
C PRO A 34 14.37 -3.56 18.64
N SER A 35 13.20 -3.95 18.15
CA SER A 35 12.52 -3.28 17.06
C SER A 35 12.12 -1.87 17.53
N GLY A 36 12.96 -0.88 17.24
CA GLY A 36 12.54 0.52 17.28
C GLY A 36 11.31 0.72 16.38
N PRO A 37 10.50 1.77 16.61
CA PRO A 37 9.38 2.04 15.73
C PRO A 37 9.91 2.17 14.31
N ALA A 38 9.41 1.30 13.42
CA ALA A 38 9.64 1.46 12.00
C ALA A 38 9.08 2.83 11.62
N ARG A 39 9.97 3.81 11.49
CA ARG A 39 9.63 5.02 10.74
C ARG A 39 9.24 4.51 9.37
N ALA A 40 8.01 4.82 8.95
CA ALA A 40 7.62 4.67 7.57
C ALA A 40 8.56 5.60 6.80
N GLU A 41 9.67 5.04 6.32
CA GLU A 41 10.63 5.76 5.54
C GLU A 41 9.91 6.08 4.24
N LEU A 42 9.65 7.38 4.04
CA LEU A 42 9.08 7.83 2.80
C LEU A 42 9.95 7.30 1.67
N PRO A 43 9.39 6.55 0.71
CA PRO A 43 10.15 6.07 -0.41
C PRO A 43 10.78 7.27 -1.13
N PRO A 44 12.08 7.20 -1.50
CA PRO A 44 12.78 8.33 -2.10
C PRO A 44 12.08 8.85 -3.37
N GLU A 45 12.15 10.17 -3.60
CA GLU A 45 11.48 10.94 -4.66
C GLU A 45 11.49 10.29 -6.07
N PRO A 46 10.34 10.36 -6.78
CA PRO A 46 9.05 9.95 -6.25
C PRO A 46 8.58 8.70 -7.01
N LEU A 47 7.68 7.93 -6.42
CA LEU A 47 7.13 6.66 -6.90
C LEU A 47 6.39 6.69 -8.27
N ARG A 48 6.63 7.71 -9.11
CA ARG A 48 5.88 8.03 -10.32
C ARG A 48 4.39 7.98 -9.99
N LEU A 49 4.00 8.66 -8.89
CA LEU A 49 2.62 8.62 -8.37
C LEU A 49 1.62 9.17 -9.39
N ALA A 50 2.09 9.99 -10.33
CA ALA A 50 1.32 10.39 -11.48
C ALA A 50 0.83 9.15 -12.25
N GLY A 51 -0.48 9.06 -12.48
CA GLY A 51 -1.09 7.94 -13.18
C GLY A 51 -2.59 7.87 -12.99
N LEU A 52 -3.19 6.90 -13.66
CA LEU A 52 -4.59 6.55 -13.53
C LEU A 52 -4.71 5.34 -12.59
N TYR A 53 -5.45 5.52 -11.51
CA TYR A 53 -5.75 4.52 -10.50
C TYR A 53 -7.21 4.12 -10.65
N GLY A 54 -7.46 2.82 -10.79
CA GLY A 54 -8.81 2.27 -10.87
C GLY A 54 -9.09 1.34 -9.70
N GLY A 55 -10.34 1.30 -9.29
CA GLY A 55 -10.81 0.43 -8.23
C GLY A 55 -12.23 0.79 -7.83
N SER A 56 -12.49 0.80 -6.53
CA SER A 56 -13.80 1.09 -6.00
C SER A 56 -13.75 1.85 -4.67
N HIS A 57 -14.90 2.39 -4.31
CA HIS A 57 -15.18 2.86 -2.96
C HIS A 57 -16.54 2.32 -2.53
N VAL A 58 -16.75 2.23 -1.22
CA VAL A 58 -17.96 1.65 -0.64
C VAL A 58 -18.73 2.74 0.09
N CYS A 59 -20.00 2.91 -0.26
CA CYS A 59 -20.95 3.79 0.44
C CYS A 59 -22.12 2.95 0.96
N GLU A 60 -23.03 3.56 1.73
CA GLU A 60 -24.20 2.86 2.29
C GLU A 60 -25.08 2.21 1.20
N ASN A 61 -25.20 2.88 0.05
CA ASN A 61 -25.98 2.43 -1.12
C ASN A 61 -25.28 1.33 -1.94
N GLY A 62 -23.99 1.03 -1.70
CA GLY A 62 -23.28 -0.08 -2.34
C GLY A 62 -21.83 0.24 -2.72
N GLU A 63 -21.25 -0.63 -3.54
CA GLU A 63 -19.90 -0.44 -4.09
C GLU A 63 -19.95 0.30 -5.43
N HIS A 64 -19.18 1.37 -5.52
CA HIS A 64 -19.07 2.23 -6.68
C HIS A 64 -17.73 2.03 -7.37
N GLY A 65 -17.74 1.99 -8.70
CA GLY A 65 -16.50 2.09 -9.47
C GLY A 65 -15.85 3.45 -9.26
N ALA A 66 -14.53 3.48 -9.23
CA ALA A 66 -13.78 4.71 -9.00
C ALA A 66 -12.54 4.81 -9.88
N LEU A 67 -12.25 6.03 -10.32
CA LEU A 67 -11.03 6.42 -11.00
C LEU A 67 -10.44 7.64 -10.29
N LEU A 68 -9.18 7.53 -9.86
CA LEU A 68 -8.36 8.64 -9.42
C LEU A 68 -7.26 8.86 -10.44
N GLU A 69 -7.23 10.04 -11.04
CA GLU A 69 -6.13 10.48 -11.89
C GLU A 69 -5.25 11.44 -11.09
N ILE A 70 -4.00 11.05 -10.83
CA ILE A 70 -2.97 11.98 -10.36
C ILE A 70 -2.29 12.56 -11.59
N THR A 71 -2.63 13.80 -11.90
CA THR A 71 -2.12 14.48 -13.10
C THR A 71 -0.73 15.04 -12.88
N ARG A 72 -0.43 15.53 -11.66
CA ARG A 72 0.87 16.10 -11.31
C ARG A 72 1.25 15.81 -9.86
N VAL A 73 2.54 15.62 -9.66
CA VAL A 73 3.21 15.58 -8.36
C VAL A 73 4.24 16.70 -8.37
N ILE A 74 4.13 17.62 -7.42
CA ILE A 74 4.93 18.83 -7.35
C ILE A 74 5.73 18.76 -6.05
N PRO A 75 7.06 18.95 -6.08
CA PRO A 75 7.85 19.07 -4.85
C PRO A 75 7.31 20.20 -3.96
N GLY A 76 7.16 19.93 -2.68
CA GLY A 76 6.73 20.91 -1.68
C GLY A 76 7.90 21.77 -1.19
N ASP A 77 7.56 22.93 -0.62
CA ASP A 77 8.54 23.90 -0.13
C ASP A 77 8.96 23.64 1.33
N THR A 78 8.34 22.67 2.01
CA THR A 78 8.59 22.38 3.42
C THR A 78 8.93 20.90 3.65
N PRO A 79 9.81 20.57 4.62
CA PRO A 79 10.14 19.19 4.93
C PRO A 79 8.96 18.36 5.44
N ASP A 80 7.98 18.98 6.10
CA ASP A 80 6.82 18.29 6.68
C ASP A 80 5.77 17.91 5.62
N TYR A 81 5.75 18.62 4.50
CA TYR A 81 4.86 18.41 3.36
C TYR A 81 5.69 18.37 2.07
N PRO A 82 6.44 17.27 1.85
CA PRO A 82 7.39 17.18 0.75
C PRO A 82 6.75 17.17 -0.64
N TYR A 83 5.43 16.96 -0.77
CA TYR A 83 4.76 16.96 -2.08
C TYR A 83 3.38 17.59 -2.04
N ARG A 84 3.04 18.27 -3.15
CA ARG A 84 1.68 18.62 -3.53
C ARG A 84 1.21 17.75 -4.70
N LEU A 85 -0.07 17.41 -4.71
CA LEU A 85 -0.74 16.62 -5.73
C LEU A 85 -1.79 17.47 -6.44
N GLU A 86 -1.92 17.27 -7.75
CA GLU A 86 -3.06 17.74 -8.53
C GLU A 86 -3.70 16.56 -9.24
N GLY A 87 -5.02 16.46 -9.17
CA GLY A 87 -5.71 15.30 -9.68
C GLY A 87 -7.18 15.51 -10.00
N ARG A 88 -7.83 14.41 -10.36
CA ARG A 88 -9.25 14.32 -10.64
C ARG A 88 -9.77 13.01 -10.09
N TYR A 89 -11.00 13.05 -9.62
CA TYR A 89 -11.72 11.86 -9.21
C TYR A 89 -12.98 11.72 -10.06
N ALA A 90 -13.28 10.50 -10.48
CA ALA A 90 -14.52 10.14 -11.13
C ALA A 90 -15.08 8.88 -10.48
N PHE A 91 -16.39 8.85 -10.31
CA PHE A 91 -17.11 7.69 -9.80
C PHE A 91 -18.18 7.23 -10.77
N PHE A 92 -18.49 5.95 -10.68
CA PHE A 92 -19.43 5.25 -11.54
C PHE A 92 -20.61 4.74 -10.71
N PRO A 93 -21.79 4.54 -11.32
CA PRO A 93 -22.94 3.97 -10.64
C PRO A 93 -22.61 2.65 -9.93
N VAL A 94 -23.42 2.32 -8.91
CA VAL A 94 -23.26 1.11 -8.09
C VAL A 94 -23.10 -0.13 -8.98
N ILE A 95 -21.94 -0.78 -8.89
CA ILE A 95 -21.59 -1.96 -9.70
C ILE A 95 -22.29 -3.21 -9.16
N SER A 96 -22.59 -3.23 -7.85
CA SER A 96 -23.30 -4.29 -7.15
C SER A 96 -24.61 -3.77 -6.52
N GLY A 97 -25.56 -3.35 -7.37
CA GLY A 97 -26.83 -2.76 -6.92
C GLY A 97 -27.92 -2.82 -7.98
N ARG A 98 -29.19 -2.73 -7.55
CA ARG A 98 -30.42 -3.15 -8.27
C ARG A 98 -30.78 -2.39 -9.56
N ALA A 99 -29.95 -1.48 -10.06
CA ALA A 99 -30.24 -0.68 -11.25
C ALA A 99 -28.96 -0.47 -12.08
N GLY A 100 -28.75 -1.36 -13.04
CA GLY A 100 -27.65 -1.24 -13.99
C GLY A 100 -27.94 -0.19 -15.06
N ILE A 101 -27.01 0.76 -15.23
CA ILE A 101 -26.60 1.29 -16.53
C ILE A 101 -25.07 1.31 -16.53
N HIS A 102 -24.46 0.62 -17.50
CA HIS A 102 -23.01 0.48 -17.61
C HIS A 102 -22.45 1.51 -18.60
N GLY A 103 -21.43 2.27 -18.18
CA GLY A 103 -20.47 2.91 -19.08
C GLY A 103 -20.20 4.41 -18.84
N GLU A 104 -21.09 5.12 -18.16
CA GLU A 104 -20.96 6.58 -17.96
C GLU A 104 -20.58 6.89 -16.50
N SER A 105 -19.68 7.86 -16.30
CA SER A 105 -19.36 8.36 -14.95
C SER A 105 -20.59 9.05 -14.36
N ALA A 106 -20.94 8.69 -13.13
CA ALA A 106 -22.03 9.35 -12.40
C ALA A 106 -21.63 10.78 -12.01
N GLY A 107 -20.35 11.02 -11.70
CA GLY A 107 -19.81 12.35 -11.47
C GLY A 107 -18.30 12.38 -11.49
N SER A 108 -17.73 13.58 -11.59
CA SER A 108 -16.29 13.81 -11.51
C SER A 108 -15.95 15.22 -11.02
N PHE A 109 -14.86 15.36 -10.29
CA PHE A 109 -14.41 16.62 -9.71
C PHE A 109 -12.89 16.72 -9.64
N ARG A 110 -12.39 17.94 -9.44
CA ARG A 110 -10.95 18.22 -9.31
C ARG A 110 -10.51 18.02 -7.88
N LEU A 111 -9.26 17.59 -7.72
CA LEU A 111 -8.59 17.41 -6.44
C LEU A 111 -7.28 18.20 -6.40
N VAL A 112 -6.97 18.77 -5.25
CA VAL A 112 -5.62 19.18 -4.86
C VAL A 112 -5.28 18.48 -3.56
N GLY A 113 -4.02 18.18 -3.31
CA GLY A 113 -3.69 17.54 -2.05
C GLY A 113 -2.24 17.65 -1.69
N GLU A 114 -1.91 17.09 -0.53
CA GLU A 114 -0.56 17.12 0.02
C GLU A 114 -0.18 15.74 0.53
N ILE A 115 1.10 15.41 0.40
CA ILE A 115 1.69 14.24 1.04
C ILE A 115 2.58 14.72 2.18
N ARG A 116 2.28 14.27 3.38
CA ARG A 116 3.05 14.53 4.59
C ARG A 116 4.32 13.69 4.66
N ALA A 117 5.29 14.15 5.45
CA ALA A 117 6.56 13.48 5.70
C ALA A 117 6.43 12.04 6.26
N ASP A 118 5.25 11.66 6.76
CA ASP A 118 4.94 10.32 7.28
C ASP A 118 4.17 9.43 6.27
N GLY A 119 3.95 9.93 5.05
CA GLY A 119 3.24 9.24 3.97
C GLY A 119 1.73 9.40 4.01
N HIS A 120 1.18 10.15 4.97
CA HIS A 120 -0.24 10.51 4.97
C HIS A 120 -0.57 11.47 3.83
N VAL A 121 -1.71 11.26 3.19
CA VAL A 121 -2.20 12.04 2.05
C VAL A 121 -3.54 12.64 2.40
N THR A 122 -3.71 13.93 2.10
CA THR A 122 -5.02 14.60 2.07
C THR A 122 -5.29 15.06 0.64
N LEU A 123 -6.51 14.90 0.15
CA LEU A 123 -6.96 15.39 -1.17
C LEU A 123 -8.25 16.17 -0.98
N ASP A 124 -8.19 17.48 -1.18
CA ASP A 124 -9.31 18.40 -1.06
C ASP A 124 -10.01 18.57 -2.41
N ASN A 125 -11.33 18.57 -2.38
CA ASN A 125 -12.17 18.80 -3.55
C ASN A 125 -12.15 20.29 -3.97
N LEU A 126 -11.95 20.52 -5.27
CA LEU A 126 -11.94 21.86 -5.89
C LEU A 126 -13.18 22.11 -6.76
N GLY A 127 -14.24 21.35 -6.53
CA GLY A 127 -15.51 21.43 -7.23
C GLY A 127 -15.62 20.58 -8.50
N TRP A 128 -16.87 20.48 -8.97
CA TRP A 128 -17.33 19.59 -10.03
C TRP A 128 -16.75 19.91 -11.42
N LEU A 129 -16.39 18.84 -12.12
CA LEU A 129 -16.22 18.82 -13.58
C LEU A 129 -17.52 18.35 -14.24
N VAL A 130 -18.11 17.29 -13.69
CA VAL A 130 -19.43 16.77 -14.04
C VAL A 130 -20.14 16.44 -12.73
N ALA A 131 -21.21 17.17 -12.43
CA ALA A 131 -22.01 16.89 -11.23
C ALA A 131 -22.99 15.74 -11.50
N PRO A 132 -23.22 14.83 -10.53
CA PRO A 132 -24.26 13.82 -10.63
C PRO A 132 -25.65 14.46 -10.62
N GLU A 133 -26.60 13.82 -11.28
CA GLU A 133 -27.99 14.29 -11.30
C GLU A 133 -28.65 14.22 -9.91
N THR A 134 -28.20 13.28 -9.06
CA THR A 134 -28.72 13.09 -7.71
C THR A 134 -27.65 12.57 -6.74
N GLY A 135 -27.80 12.95 -5.46
CA GLY A 135 -27.45 12.11 -4.31
C GLY A 135 -26.00 12.06 -3.85
N GLU A 136 -25.01 12.34 -4.69
CA GLU A 136 -23.59 12.16 -4.32
C GLU A 136 -22.83 13.50 -4.35
N GLY A 137 -22.29 13.90 -3.20
CA GLY A 137 -21.50 15.13 -3.03
C GLY A 137 -20.07 14.98 -3.55
N ALA A 138 -19.43 16.11 -3.86
CA ALA A 138 -17.98 16.14 -4.02
C ALA A 138 -17.39 15.99 -2.62
N ALA A 139 -16.30 15.24 -2.50
CA ALA A 139 -15.78 14.84 -1.21
C ALA A 139 -14.27 14.95 -1.14
N ASP A 140 -13.78 15.17 0.08
CA ASP A 140 -12.36 15.16 0.37
C ASP A 140 -11.91 13.71 0.64
N PHE A 141 -10.61 13.47 0.60
CA PHE A 141 -10.05 12.14 0.87
C PHE A 141 -8.88 12.23 1.82
N GLU A 142 -8.79 11.23 2.70
CA GLU A 142 -7.60 10.95 3.48
C GLU A 142 -7.09 9.55 3.18
N GLY A 143 -5.77 9.36 3.04
CA GLY A 143 -5.24 8.04 2.70
C GLY A 143 -3.73 7.97 2.62
N ARG A 144 -3.24 6.94 1.92
CA ARG A 144 -1.81 6.68 1.69
C ARG A 144 -1.59 6.02 0.35
N PHE A 145 -0.46 6.35 -0.28
CA PHE A 145 0.08 5.59 -1.40
C PHE A 145 1.05 4.52 -0.90
N THR A 146 0.89 3.28 -1.37
CA THR A 146 1.77 2.17 -1.02
C THR A 146 2.15 1.36 -2.25
N ALA A 147 3.44 1.00 -2.36
CA ALA A 147 3.89 0.03 -3.34
C ALA A 147 3.48 -1.39 -2.89
N ARG A 148 2.78 -2.11 -3.75
CA ARG A 148 2.41 -3.51 -3.56
C ARG A 148 3.58 -4.44 -3.90
N SER A 149 3.48 -5.69 -3.46
CA SER A 149 4.47 -6.74 -3.74
C SER A 149 4.62 -7.08 -5.23
N ASP A 150 3.58 -6.80 -6.03
CA ASP A 150 3.59 -6.94 -7.49
C ASP A 150 4.17 -5.72 -8.23
N GLY A 151 4.64 -4.71 -7.48
CA GLY A 151 5.23 -3.48 -8.01
C GLY A 151 4.22 -2.42 -8.43
N LEU A 152 2.91 -2.68 -8.30
CA LEU A 152 1.89 -1.67 -8.57
C LEU A 152 1.75 -0.69 -7.41
N MET A 153 1.40 0.55 -7.73
CA MET A 153 1.06 1.55 -6.72
C MET A 153 -0.41 1.44 -6.36
N GLN A 154 -0.72 1.53 -5.07
CA GLN A 154 -2.09 1.51 -4.55
C GLN A 154 -2.33 2.76 -3.72
N PHE A 155 -3.49 3.36 -3.88
CA PHE A 155 -4.05 4.32 -2.94
C PHE A 155 -5.07 3.60 -2.08
N GLU A 156 -4.89 3.67 -0.77
CA GLU A 156 -5.86 3.21 0.23
C GLU A 156 -6.23 4.41 1.10
N GLY A 157 -7.53 4.66 1.22
CA GLY A 157 -8.01 5.84 1.93
C GLY A 157 -9.48 5.74 2.33
N ARG A 158 -10.03 6.90 2.68
CA ARG A 158 -11.43 7.11 3.01
C ARG A 158 -11.93 8.38 2.34
N ILE A 159 -13.23 8.38 2.08
CA ILE A 159 -13.95 9.58 1.65
C ILE A 159 -14.40 10.34 2.91
N GLU A 160 -14.09 11.62 2.97
CA GLU A 160 -14.58 12.53 3.99
C GLU A 160 -15.81 13.26 3.43
N THR A 161 -16.98 12.93 3.98
CA THR A 161 -18.28 13.51 3.62
C THR A 161 -18.82 14.36 4.79
N GLU A 162 -19.67 15.34 4.48
CA GLU A 162 -20.35 16.13 5.52
C GLU A 162 -21.26 15.27 6.42
N VAL A 163 -21.74 14.14 5.90
CA VAL A 163 -22.47 13.12 6.64
C VAL A 163 -21.52 11.99 6.99
N ALA A 164 -21.24 11.81 8.28
CA ALA A 164 -20.40 10.72 8.76
C ALA A 164 -20.93 9.35 8.28
N ASP A 165 -20.02 8.47 7.84
CA ASP A 165 -20.27 7.09 7.40
C ASP A 165 -21.13 6.93 6.12
N GLU A 166 -21.46 8.02 5.41
CA GLU A 166 -22.19 7.96 4.14
C GLU A 166 -21.36 7.22 3.06
N CYS A 167 -20.06 7.53 3.01
CA CYS A 167 -19.09 6.85 2.18
C CYS A 167 -17.86 6.47 3.01
N GLY A 168 -17.37 5.25 2.79
CA GLY A 168 -16.32 4.60 3.57
C GLY A 168 -14.99 4.51 2.82
N ALA A 169 -14.41 3.30 2.85
CA ALA A 169 -13.07 3.04 2.34
C ALA A 169 -12.99 3.17 0.81
N VAL A 170 -11.83 3.63 0.35
CA VAL A 170 -11.44 3.79 -1.05
C VAL A 170 -10.21 2.94 -1.31
N LEU A 171 -10.24 2.11 -2.34
CA LEU A 171 -9.13 1.25 -2.73
C LEU A 171 -8.90 1.31 -4.23
N LEU A 172 -7.78 1.92 -4.64
CA LEU A 172 -7.47 2.18 -6.05
C LEU A 172 -6.07 1.69 -6.39
N THR A 173 -5.93 0.94 -7.47
CA THR A 173 -4.63 0.44 -7.96
C THR A 173 -4.27 1.12 -9.26
N ARG A 174 -3.01 1.54 -9.41
CA ARG A 174 -2.50 2.19 -10.63
C ARG A 174 -2.61 1.23 -11.80
N ALA A 175 -3.47 1.55 -12.74
CA ALA A 175 -3.66 0.81 -13.97
C ALA A 175 -2.71 1.30 -15.07
N LEU A 176 -2.50 2.61 -15.15
CA LEU A 176 -1.67 3.24 -16.19
C LEU A 176 -0.78 4.34 -15.59
N PRO A 177 0.48 4.47 -16.00
CA PRO A 177 1.24 5.71 -15.76
C PRO A 177 0.67 6.84 -16.63
N VAL A 178 0.95 8.10 -16.30
CA VAL A 178 0.60 9.22 -17.20
C VAL A 178 1.46 9.13 -18.46
N SER A 179 0.83 9.26 -19.62
CA SER A 179 1.54 9.42 -20.91
C SER A 179 2.29 10.74 -20.90
N GLY A 180 3.57 10.73 -20.56
CA GLY A 180 4.38 11.95 -20.52
C GLY A 180 5.85 11.80 -20.11
N GLU A 181 6.32 10.62 -19.72
CA GLU A 181 7.74 10.38 -19.44
C GLU A 181 8.35 9.50 -20.54
N GLY A 182 8.82 10.18 -21.59
CA GLY A 182 9.76 9.69 -22.60
C GLY A 182 10.86 10.73 -22.78
#